data_AF-A0A1A7XY97-F1
#
_entry.id   AF-A0A1A7XY97-F1
#
_cell.length_a   1.000
_cell.length_b   1.000
_cell.length_c   1.000
_cell.angle_alpha   90.00
_cell.angle_beta   90.00
_cell.angle_gamma   90.00
#
_symmetry.space_group_name_H-M   'P 1'
#
loop_
_entity.id
_entity.type
_entity.pdbx_description
1 polymer ?
#
loop_
_entity_poly.entity_id
_entity_poly.type
_entity_poly.pdbx_seq_one_letter_code
_entity_poly.pdbx_strand_id
1 'polypeptide(L)'
;TFGQRCKNPHSLDFPHNTEVLKRFGLQDLTEKQLFQLLLQNDPYLLPEVCSHYNKGSGQFGSCQFTTSCTKLHMCQHFLLGDCNFGPACKRNHHFTENEMKLFRGLSEENIQNLYKTYKNKLIIMGKHERQAVAVPAPPKNVPQPPLNHPGSPTKPVCPKPISAAERNEICLFNLRTSCSYKEGCARVHWDLPYKWEVLDRDYVTWKELPNMEDIEKAYSNPSCDTGVMGQPLSASWLGLLR
;
A
#
# COMPACT_ATOMS: atom_id res chain seq x y z
N THR A 1 26.12 -14.22 11.60
CA THR A 1 26.10 -14.25 10.12
C THR A 1 26.91 -15.44 9.66
N PHE A 2 26.39 -16.27 8.76
CA PHE A 2 27.07 -17.50 8.33
C PHE A 2 28.30 -17.24 7.44
N GLY A 3 28.49 -16.00 6.95
CA GLY A 3 29.67 -15.61 6.17
C GLY A 3 29.87 -16.51 4.95
N GLN A 4 31.11 -16.91 4.68
CA GLN A 4 31.45 -17.83 3.60
C GLN A 4 30.88 -19.26 3.79
N ARG A 5 30.26 -19.57 4.93
CA ARG A 5 29.58 -20.86 5.20
C ARG A 5 28.09 -20.82 4.92
N CYS A 6 27.58 -19.70 4.39
CA CYS A 6 26.19 -19.62 3.97
C CYS A 6 25.95 -20.53 2.75
N LYS A 7 24.88 -21.31 2.78
CA LYS A 7 24.49 -22.17 1.66
C LYS A 7 23.72 -21.41 0.57
N ASN A 8 23.31 -20.18 0.86
CA ASN A 8 22.54 -19.34 -0.05
C ASN A 8 23.47 -18.36 -0.78
N PRO A 9 23.18 -18.05 -2.05
CA PRO A 9 23.92 -17.05 -2.80
C PRO A 9 23.81 -15.66 -2.13
N HIS A 10 24.90 -14.91 -2.16
CA HIS A 10 25.01 -13.55 -1.60
C HIS A 10 25.08 -12.45 -2.67
N SER A 11 24.90 -12.82 -3.93
CA SER A 11 24.75 -11.89 -5.04
C SER A 11 23.43 -12.22 -5.73
N LEU A 12 22.78 -11.20 -6.31
CA LEU A 12 21.61 -11.41 -7.15
C LEU A 12 22.01 -11.72 -8.60
N ASP A 13 23.29 -11.59 -8.98
CA ASP A 13 23.81 -11.72 -10.35
C ASP A 13 24.06 -13.18 -10.75
N PHE A 14 23.15 -14.08 -10.37
CA PHE A 14 23.17 -15.45 -10.83
C PHE A 14 22.35 -15.59 -12.12
N PRO A 15 22.79 -16.41 -13.10
CA PRO A 15 22.06 -16.62 -14.34
C PRO A 15 20.58 -16.99 -14.13
N HIS A 16 20.31 -17.77 -13.09
CA HIS A 16 18.95 -18.12 -12.68
C HIS A 16 18.11 -16.89 -12.33
N ASN A 17 18.63 -15.98 -11.51
CA ASN A 17 17.92 -14.77 -11.10
C ASN A 17 17.74 -13.82 -12.28
N THR A 18 18.74 -13.68 -13.16
CA THR A 18 18.63 -12.86 -14.37
C THR A 18 17.46 -13.29 -15.24
N GLU A 19 17.26 -14.60 -15.42
CA GLU A 19 16.14 -15.14 -16.19
C GLU A 19 14.79 -14.86 -15.51
N VAL A 20 14.72 -15.04 -14.19
CA VAL A 20 13.51 -14.69 -13.41
C VAL A 20 13.19 -13.21 -13.53
N LEU A 21 14.18 -12.32 -13.37
CA LEU A 21 13.99 -10.87 -13.46
C LEU A 21 13.50 -10.46 -14.84
N LYS A 22 14.10 -10.99 -15.93
CA LYS A 22 13.64 -10.73 -17.30
C LYS A 22 12.20 -11.18 -17.53
N ARG A 23 11.85 -12.37 -17.04
CA ARG A 23 10.49 -12.92 -17.17
C ARG A 23 9.42 -12.01 -16.54
N PHE A 24 9.76 -11.30 -15.47
CA PHE A 24 8.85 -10.37 -14.79
C PHE A 24 9.10 -8.90 -15.15
N GLY A 25 9.97 -8.59 -16.12
CA GLY A 25 10.26 -7.21 -16.53
C GLY A 25 11.01 -6.38 -15.48
N LEU A 26 11.76 -7.04 -14.60
CA LEU A 26 12.47 -6.44 -13.45
C LEU A 26 13.99 -6.35 -13.65
N GLN A 27 14.50 -6.67 -14.85
CA GLN A 27 15.93 -6.74 -15.15
C GLN A 27 16.68 -5.41 -14.99
N ASP A 28 15.97 -4.28 -15.11
CA ASP A 28 16.57 -2.95 -15.03
C ASP A 28 16.60 -2.39 -13.60
N LEU A 29 16.07 -3.14 -12.62
CA LEU A 29 16.09 -2.73 -11.22
C LEU A 29 17.46 -3.01 -10.59
N THR A 30 17.96 -1.99 -9.89
CA THR A 30 19.15 -2.15 -9.03
C THR A 30 18.86 -3.14 -7.89
N GLU A 31 19.91 -3.75 -7.34
CA GLU A 31 19.81 -4.62 -6.17
C GLU A 31 19.02 -3.96 -5.02
N LYS A 32 19.26 -2.67 -4.78
CA LYS A 32 18.52 -1.86 -3.81
C LYS A 32 17.02 -1.79 -4.09
N GLN A 33 16.64 -1.53 -5.35
CA GLN A 33 15.23 -1.49 -5.74
C GLN A 33 14.58 -2.87 -5.63
N LEU A 34 15.31 -3.94 -5.97
CA LEU A 34 14.86 -5.31 -5.79
C LEU A 34 14.63 -5.65 -4.32
N PHE A 35 15.53 -5.27 -3.41
CA PHE A 35 15.32 -5.44 -1.98
C PHE A 35 14.05 -4.73 -1.50
N GLN A 36 13.85 -3.48 -1.90
CA GLN A 36 12.64 -2.74 -1.54
C GLN A 36 11.38 -3.46 -2.05
N LEU A 37 11.39 -3.93 -3.29
CA LEU A 37 10.27 -4.66 -3.89
C LEU A 37 9.99 -5.96 -3.12
N LEU A 38 11.03 -6.77 -2.87
CA LEU A 38 10.92 -8.04 -2.17
C LEU A 38 10.41 -7.86 -0.75
N LEU A 39 10.97 -6.92 0.03
CA LEU A 39 10.54 -6.65 1.41
C LEU A 39 9.07 -6.21 1.51
N GLN A 40 8.50 -5.64 0.44
CA GLN A 40 7.11 -5.20 0.38
C GLN A 40 6.14 -6.31 -0.07
N ASN A 41 6.61 -7.28 -0.86
CA ASN A 41 5.75 -8.26 -1.53
C ASN A 41 5.90 -9.69 -0.97
N ASP A 42 7.05 -10.04 -0.41
CA ASP A 42 7.29 -11.36 0.18
C ASP A 42 6.95 -11.36 1.69
N PRO A 43 5.95 -12.17 2.13
CA PRO A 43 5.53 -12.19 3.52
C PRO A 43 6.58 -12.76 4.48
N TYR A 44 7.58 -13.52 4.00
CA TYR A 44 8.54 -14.23 4.83
C TYR A 44 9.82 -13.44 5.14
N LEU A 45 10.04 -12.31 4.45
CA LEU A 45 11.26 -11.50 4.63
C LEU A 45 11.20 -10.54 5.81
N LEU A 46 10.01 -10.23 6.32
CA LEU A 46 9.81 -9.35 7.46
C LEU A 46 8.94 -10.03 8.54
N PRO A 47 9.23 -9.79 9.83
CA PRO A 47 8.38 -10.24 10.92
C PRO A 47 6.92 -9.83 10.74
N GLU A 48 6.00 -10.74 11.04
CA GLU A 48 4.58 -10.38 11.09
C GLU A 48 4.27 -9.43 12.24
N VAL A 49 3.27 -8.56 12.05
CA VAL A 49 2.72 -7.76 13.15
C VAL A 49 1.99 -8.67 14.12
N CYS A 50 2.31 -8.57 15.41
CA CYS A 50 1.68 -9.38 16.44
C CYS A 50 0.22 -8.93 16.65
N SER A 51 -0.73 -9.79 16.28
CA SER A 51 -2.16 -9.53 16.47
C SER A 51 -2.56 -9.50 17.95
N HIS A 52 -1.91 -10.31 18.80
CA HIS A 52 -2.14 -10.33 20.24
C HIS A 52 -1.66 -9.05 20.93
N TYR A 53 -0.54 -8.49 20.48
CA TYR A 53 -0.09 -7.18 20.97
C TYR A 53 -1.12 -6.08 20.65
N ASN A 54 -1.77 -6.15 19.49
CA ASN A 54 -2.79 -5.19 19.06
C ASN A 54 -4.17 -5.40 19.72
N LYS A 55 -4.34 -6.41 20.58
CA LYS A 55 -5.58 -6.71 21.32
C LYS A 55 -5.37 -6.61 22.82
N GLY A 56 -6.45 -6.44 23.59
CA GLY A 56 -6.39 -6.43 25.06
C GLY A 56 -5.78 -5.18 25.69
N SER A 57 -5.88 -5.11 27.01
CA SER A 57 -5.34 -4.05 27.87
C SER A 57 -3.91 -4.34 28.33
N GLY A 58 -3.16 -3.30 28.72
CA GLY A 58 -1.78 -3.43 29.21
C GLY A 58 -0.72 -3.12 28.16
N GLN A 59 0.54 -3.11 28.62
CA GLN A 59 1.71 -2.70 27.83
C GLN A 59 1.96 -3.60 26.62
N PHE A 60 1.74 -4.91 26.75
CA PHE A 60 1.94 -5.91 25.70
C PHE A 60 0.61 -6.42 25.09
N GLY A 61 -0.50 -5.74 25.38
CA GLY A 61 -1.82 -6.22 25.01
C GLY A 61 -2.10 -7.62 25.57
N SER A 62 -2.62 -8.52 24.74
CA SER A 62 -2.85 -9.93 25.09
C SER A 62 -1.68 -10.85 24.69
N CYS A 63 -0.52 -10.31 24.32
CA CYS A 63 0.64 -11.13 23.93
C CYS A 63 1.33 -11.71 25.17
N GLN A 64 1.37 -13.04 25.28
CA GLN A 64 2.00 -13.74 26.40
C GLN A 64 3.53 -13.77 26.33
N PHE A 65 4.10 -13.55 25.13
CA PHE A 65 5.55 -13.58 24.93
C PHE A 65 6.23 -12.26 25.31
N THR A 66 5.48 -11.16 25.44
CA THR A 66 6.02 -9.87 25.89
C THR A 66 7.28 -9.45 25.09
N THR A 67 8.44 -9.29 25.73
CA THR A 67 9.70 -8.92 25.10
C THR A 67 10.39 -10.04 24.33
N SER A 68 10.01 -11.31 24.55
CA SER A 68 10.54 -12.47 23.81
C SER A 68 9.70 -12.84 22.58
N CYS A 69 8.67 -12.04 22.25
CA CYS A 69 7.88 -12.26 21.05
C CYS A 69 8.75 -12.07 19.79
N THR A 70 8.66 -13.03 18.87
CA THR A 70 9.34 -12.96 17.56
C THR A 70 8.54 -12.19 16.51
N LYS A 71 7.30 -11.81 16.83
CA LYS A 71 6.45 -10.96 16.00
C LYS A 71 6.62 -9.49 16.40
N LEU A 72 6.41 -8.60 15.44
CA LEU A 72 6.56 -7.17 15.62
C LEU A 72 5.46 -6.60 16.53
N HIS A 73 5.89 -5.98 17.63
CA HIS A 73 5.03 -5.25 18.57
C HIS A 73 4.89 -3.77 18.18
N MET A 74 4.09 -3.51 17.14
CA MET A 74 3.76 -2.15 16.70
C MET A 74 2.26 -2.02 16.45
N CYS A 75 1.73 -0.80 16.62
CA CYS A 75 0.33 -0.49 16.33
C CYS A 75 0.02 -0.78 14.85
N GLN A 76 -0.87 -1.72 14.59
CA GLN A 76 -1.29 -2.08 13.24
C GLN A 76 -1.98 -0.90 12.53
N HIS A 77 -2.79 -0.13 13.27
CA HIS A 77 -3.45 1.05 12.71
C HIS A 77 -2.47 2.17 12.35
N PHE A 78 -1.39 2.33 13.13
CA PHE A 78 -0.34 3.29 12.78
C PHE A 78 0.38 2.92 11.49
N LEU A 79 0.69 1.63 11.33
CA LEU A 79 1.29 1.11 10.10
C LEU A 79 0.38 1.31 8.88
N LEU A 80 -0.94 1.15 9.04
CA LEU A 80 -1.93 1.42 7.99
C LEU A 80 -2.16 2.92 7.77
N GLY A 81 -1.78 3.76 8.73
CA GLY A 81 -1.99 5.21 8.71
C GLY A 81 -3.42 5.63 9.06
N ASP A 82 -4.16 4.81 9.81
CA ASP A 82 -5.54 5.06 10.25
C ASP A 82 -5.68 5.10 11.79
N CYS A 83 -4.57 5.16 12.54
CA CYS A 83 -4.61 5.30 14.00
C CYS A 83 -5.07 6.70 14.42
N ASN A 84 -6.28 6.77 14.99
CA ASN A 84 -6.88 8.02 15.46
C ASN A 84 -6.46 8.43 16.88
N PHE A 85 -5.68 7.60 17.58
CA PHE A 85 -5.26 7.89 18.96
C PHE A 85 -3.99 8.75 19.06
N GLY A 86 -3.23 8.87 17.97
CA GLY A 86 -2.01 9.69 17.93
C GLY A 86 -1.06 9.35 19.09
N PRO A 87 -0.53 10.36 19.81
CA PRO A 87 0.34 10.15 20.97
C PRO A 87 -0.32 9.41 22.15
N ALA A 88 -1.65 9.42 22.24
CA ALA A 88 -2.39 8.73 23.29
C ALA A 88 -2.62 7.23 22.97
N CYS A 89 -2.10 6.73 21.84
CA CYS A 89 -2.20 5.33 21.50
C CYS A 89 -1.50 4.46 22.54
N LYS A 90 -2.19 3.40 22.98
CA LYS A 90 -1.64 2.40 23.93
C LYS A 90 -0.67 1.41 23.26
N ARG A 91 -0.34 1.62 21.99
CA ARG A 91 0.52 0.76 21.16
C ARG A 91 1.63 1.61 20.56
N ASN A 92 2.79 0.99 20.33
CA ASN A 92 3.97 1.69 19.83
C ASN A 92 3.75 2.24 18.42
N HIS A 93 4.19 3.48 18.18
CA HIS A 93 4.23 4.15 16.87
C HIS A 93 5.67 4.37 16.38
N HIS A 94 6.64 3.74 17.03
CA HIS A 94 8.05 3.75 16.64
C HIS A 94 8.63 2.37 16.95
N PHE A 95 9.71 2.02 16.25
CA PHE A 95 10.47 0.81 16.54
C PHE A 95 11.33 1.07 17.78
N THR A 96 11.09 0.36 18.88
CA THR A 96 11.97 0.43 20.06
C THR A 96 13.21 -0.42 19.82
N GLU A 97 14.20 -0.30 20.70
CA GLU A 97 15.40 -1.16 20.69
C GLU A 97 15.07 -2.66 20.67
N ASN A 98 13.95 -3.07 21.27
CA ASN A 98 13.56 -4.48 21.25
C ASN A 98 13.04 -4.91 19.89
N GLU A 99 12.20 -4.11 19.22
CA GLU A 99 11.76 -4.41 17.86
C GLU A 99 12.92 -4.36 16.87
N MET A 100 13.90 -3.46 17.07
CA MET A 100 15.09 -3.36 16.22
C MET A 100 15.91 -4.67 16.17
N LYS A 101 15.83 -5.52 17.20
CA LYS A 101 16.49 -6.85 17.19
C LYS A 101 15.90 -7.81 16.16
N LEU A 102 14.65 -7.61 15.75
CA LEU A 102 13.98 -8.45 14.75
C LEU A 102 14.49 -8.18 13.33
N PHE A 103 15.14 -7.02 13.10
CA PHE A 103 15.61 -6.57 11.79
C PHE A 103 17.12 -6.76 11.59
N ARG A 104 17.74 -7.62 12.41
CA ARG A 104 19.16 -7.96 12.26
C ARG A 104 19.42 -8.55 10.87
N GLY A 105 20.30 -7.90 10.11
CA GLY A 105 20.65 -8.31 8.75
C GLY A 105 20.07 -7.41 7.65
N LEU A 106 19.18 -6.48 7.99
CA LEU A 106 18.81 -5.40 7.07
C LEU A 106 19.89 -4.32 7.04
N SER A 107 20.05 -3.68 5.89
CA SER A 107 20.90 -2.49 5.75
C SER A 107 20.31 -1.31 6.51
N GLU A 108 21.17 -0.35 6.89
CA GLU A 108 20.75 0.89 7.56
C GLU A 108 19.70 1.66 6.74
N GLU A 109 19.86 1.71 5.42
CA GLU A 109 18.88 2.33 4.54
C GLU A 109 17.51 1.62 4.57
N ASN A 110 17.49 0.28 4.60
CA ASN A 110 16.23 -0.47 4.72
C ASN A 110 15.59 -0.25 6.09
N ILE A 111 16.40 -0.14 7.14
CA ILE A 111 15.96 0.18 8.51
C ILE A 111 15.25 1.54 8.56
N GLN A 112 15.85 2.58 7.96
CA GLN A 112 15.26 3.92 7.91
C GLN A 112 13.92 3.96 7.17
N ASN A 113 13.71 3.04 6.22
CA ASN A 113 12.49 2.95 5.44
C ASN A 113 11.45 1.95 5.99
N LEU A 114 11.71 1.27 7.12
CA LEU A 114 10.84 0.19 7.64
C LEU A 114 9.38 0.59 7.77
N TYR A 115 9.08 1.78 8.28
CA TYR A 115 7.69 2.25 8.39
C TYR A 115 6.98 2.25 7.03
N LYS A 116 7.63 2.82 6.00
CA LYS A 116 7.08 2.87 4.64
C LYS A 116 6.95 1.46 4.06
N THR A 117 7.95 0.61 4.29
CA THR A 117 7.94 -0.79 3.84
C THR A 117 6.78 -1.57 4.44
N TYR A 118 6.57 -1.51 5.76
CA TYR A 118 5.43 -2.16 6.41
C TYR A 118 4.09 -1.61 5.96
N LYS A 119 3.97 -0.28 5.83
CA LYS A 119 2.76 0.35 5.31
C LYS A 119 2.42 -0.17 3.91
N ASN A 120 3.39 -0.16 3.01
CA ASN A 120 3.22 -0.66 1.64
C ASN A 120 2.87 -2.15 1.63
N LYS A 121 3.60 -2.96 2.41
CA LYS A 121 3.35 -4.40 2.55
C LYS A 121 1.92 -4.70 2.99
N LEU A 122 1.41 -4.01 4.01
CA LEU A 122 0.05 -4.21 4.49
C LEU A 122 -1.01 -3.77 3.47
N ILE A 123 -0.76 -2.69 2.73
CA ILE A 123 -1.65 -2.25 1.65
C ILE A 123 -1.68 -3.27 0.51
N ILE A 124 -0.52 -3.78 0.08
CA ILE A 124 -0.40 -4.76 -1.00
C ILE A 124 -1.06 -6.08 -0.58
N MET A 125 -0.69 -6.65 0.56
CA MET A 125 -1.23 -7.93 1.02
C MET A 125 -2.73 -7.88 1.31
N GLY A 126 -3.23 -6.76 1.83
CA GLY A 126 -4.66 -6.55 2.06
C GLY A 126 -5.50 -6.60 0.78
N LYS A 127 -4.93 -6.29 -0.39
CA LYS A 127 -5.58 -6.50 -1.69
C LYS A 127 -5.66 -7.98 -2.05
N HIS A 128 -4.59 -8.73 -1.87
CA HIS A 128 -4.51 -10.16 -2.22
C HIS A 128 -5.45 -11.04 -1.39
N GLU A 129 -5.52 -10.82 -0.06
CA GLU A 129 -6.40 -11.61 0.81
C GLU A 129 -7.89 -11.46 0.44
N ARG A 130 -8.32 -10.29 -0.04
CA ARG A 130 -9.74 -10.05 -0.37
C ARG A 130 -10.12 -10.47 -1.79
N GLN A 131 -9.18 -10.44 -2.73
CA GLN A 131 -9.37 -11.04 -4.06
C GLN A 131 -9.54 -12.57 -3.96
N ALA A 132 -8.86 -13.23 -3.02
CA ALA A 132 -9.03 -14.66 -2.77
C ALA A 132 -10.39 -15.02 -2.11
N VAL A 133 -11.04 -14.07 -1.43
CA VAL A 133 -12.34 -14.26 -0.75
C VAL A 133 -13.53 -14.01 -1.68
N ALA A 134 -13.32 -13.48 -2.89
CA ALA A 134 -14.37 -13.25 -3.90
C ALA A 134 -14.86 -14.52 -4.62
N VAL A 135 -14.82 -15.68 -3.95
CA VAL A 135 -15.58 -16.87 -4.36
C VAL A 135 -17.04 -16.64 -3.95
N PRO A 136 -18.05 -16.89 -4.81
CA PRO A 136 -19.45 -16.61 -4.46
C PRO A 136 -19.86 -17.44 -3.25
N ALA A 137 -20.14 -16.78 -2.13
CA ALA A 137 -20.76 -17.44 -0.99
C ALA A 137 -22.16 -17.94 -1.39
N PRO A 138 -22.58 -19.16 -0.98
CA PRO A 138 -23.93 -19.62 -1.22
C PRO A 138 -24.93 -18.76 -0.44
N PRO A 139 -26.18 -18.64 -0.92
CA PRO A 139 -27.16 -17.70 -0.36
C PRO A 139 -27.53 -18.12 1.06
N LYS A 140 -27.21 -17.28 2.05
CA LYS A 140 -27.63 -17.45 3.44
C LYS A 140 -29.02 -16.85 3.64
N ASN A 141 -30.06 -17.65 3.41
CA ASN A 141 -31.39 -17.42 3.99
C ASN A 141 -31.46 -18.07 5.38
N VAL A 142 -31.04 -17.35 6.43
CA VAL A 142 -31.47 -17.64 7.81
C VAL A 142 -31.60 -16.31 8.58
N PRO A 143 -32.75 -16.00 9.19
CA PRO A 143 -32.91 -14.83 10.05
C PRO A 143 -32.12 -15.01 11.36
N GLN A 144 -31.26 -14.05 11.72
CA GLN A 144 -30.65 -13.98 13.06
C GLN A 144 -31.32 -12.93 13.96
N PRO A 145 -31.42 -13.15 15.28
CA PRO A 145 -32.08 -12.25 16.22
C PRO A 145 -31.20 -11.05 16.62
N PRO A 146 -31.79 -9.96 17.17
CA PRO A 146 -31.07 -8.73 17.43
C PRO A 146 -30.15 -8.84 18.66
N LEU A 147 -28.84 -8.64 18.46
CA LEU A 147 -27.88 -8.43 19.54
C LEU A 147 -27.59 -6.93 19.69
N ASN A 148 -28.13 -6.37 20.77
CA ASN A 148 -27.85 -5.04 21.27
C ASN A 148 -26.38 -4.92 21.74
N HIS A 149 -25.62 -3.99 21.16
CA HIS A 149 -24.48 -3.38 21.85
C HIS A 149 -24.45 -1.86 21.61
N PRO A 150 -23.99 -1.07 22.60
CA PRO A 150 -24.25 0.37 22.66
C PRO A 150 -23.37 1.13 21.66
N GLY A 151 -24.01 1.86 20.76
CA GLY A 151 -23.34 2.75 19.83
C GLY A 151 -22.64 3.90 20.56
N SER A 152 -21.35 4.09 20.26
CA SER A 152 -20.69 5.37 20.51
C SER A 152 -21.29 6.44 19.58
N PRO A 153 -21.56 7.66 20.06
CA PRO A 153 -22.18 8.69 19.24
C PRO A 153 -21.13 9.35 18.35
N THR A 154 -20.87 8.81 17.16
CA THR A 154 -20.32 9.64 16.08
C THR A 154 -21.44 10.52 15.57
N LYS A 155 -21.47 11.77 16.04
CA LYS A 155 -22.26 12.84 15.44
C LYS A 155 -22.01 12.84 13.92
N PRO A 156 -23.05 12.99 13.07
CA PRO A 156 -22.84 13.15 11.66
C PRO A 156 -22.14 14.49 11.45
N VAL A 157 -20.87 14.45 11.05
CA VAL A 157 -20.24 15.60 10.42
C VAL A 157 -21.02 15.82 9.13
N CYS A 158 -21.73 16.95 9.03
CA CYS A 158 -22.37 17.36 7.80
C CYS A 158 -21.36 17.22 6.65
N PRO A 159 -21.64 16.46 5.58
CA PRO A 159 -20.73 16.40 4.45
C PRO A 159 -20.67 17.80 3.85
N LYS A 160 -19.49 18.42 3.90
CA LYS A 160 -19.23 19.59 3.07
C LYS A 160 -19.55 19.19 1.62
N PRO A 161 -20.26 20.02 0.85
CA PRO A 161 -20.46 19.74 -0.57
C PRO A 161 -19.08 19.62 -1.22
N ILE A 162 -18.78 18.42 -1.72
CA ILE A 162 -17.52 18.08 -2.37
C ILE A 162 -17.46 18.89 -3.67
N SER A 163 -16.36 19.60 -3.88
CA SER A 163 -16.16 20.42 -5.08
C SER A 163 -16.08 19.56 -6.36
N ALA A 164 -16.24 20.17 -7.53
CA ALA A 164 -16.10 19.45 -8.80
C ALA A 164 -14.70 18.84 -8.98
N ALA A 165 -13.66 19.54 -8.51
CA ALA A 165 -12.29 19.04 -8.53
C ALA A 165 -12.12 17.80 -7.62
N GLU A 166 -12.66 17.84 -6.40
CA GLU A 166 -12.58 16.69 -5.48
C GLU A 166 -13.38 15.48 -5.95
N ARG A 167 -14.40 15.65 -6.80
CA ARG A 167 -15.13 14.52 -7.41
C ARG A 167 -14.28 13.76 -8.43
N ASN A 168 -13.32 14.44 -9.04
CA ASN A 168 -12.40 13.84 -10.01
C ASN A 168 -11.15 13.23 -9.35
N GLU A 169 -10.96 13.42 -8.04
CA GLU A 169 -9.88 12.77 -7.31
C GLU A 169 -10.09 11.26 -7.20
N ILE A 170 -9.01 10.49 -7.35
CA ILE A 170 -9.03 9.05 -7.08
C ILE A 170 -9.30 8.81 -5.60
N CYS A 171 -10.29 7.98 -5.31
CA CYS A 171 -10.67 7.60 -3.96
C CYS A 171 -9.55 6.77 -3.30
N LEU A 172 -8.79 7.39 -2.42
CA LEU A 172 -7.71 6.73 -1.67
C LEU A 172 -8.21 5.53 -0.86
N PHE A 173 -9.45 5.60 -0.33
CA PHE A 173 -10.07 4.48 0.38
C PHE A 173 -10.42 3.33 -0.57
N ASN A 174 -10.79 3.61 -1.83
CA ASN A 174 -10.99 2.56 -2.84
C ASN A 174 -9.67 1.87 -3.18
N LEU A 175 -8.61 2.65 -3.41
CA LEU A 175 -7.26 2.11 -3.66
C LEU A 175 -6.75 1.23 -2.51
N ARG A 176 -7.18 1.51 -1.29
CA ARG A 176 -6.88 0.73 -0.07
C ARG A 176 -7.94 -0.31 0.27
N THR A 177 -8.92 -0.52 -0.61
CA THR A 177 -10.05 -1.46 -0.46
C THR A 177 -10.86 -1.28 0.83
N SER A 178 -10.91 -0.05 1.35
CA SER A 178 -11.58 0.33 2.59
C SER A 178 -12.70 1.37 2.39
N CYS A 179 -13.04 1.71 1.14
CA CYS A 179 -14.15 2.63 0.86
C CYS A 179 -15.49 2.01 1.28
N SER A 180 -16.16 2.62 2.25
CA SER A 180 -17.49 2.21 2.71
C SER A 180 -18.62 2.61 1.76
N TYR A 181 -18.38 3.60 0.89
CA TYR A 181 -19.40 4.19 0.03
C TYR A 181 -19.64 3.42 -1.27
N LYS A 182 -18.73 2.53 -1.68
CA LYS A 182 -18.84 1.74 -2.93
C LYS A 182 -19.23 2.64 -4.12
N GLU A 183 -20.25 2.25 -4.89
CA GLU A 183 -20.80 3.03 -6.01
C GLU A 183 -21.34 4.42 -5.63
N GLY A 184 -21.65 4.66 -4.35
CA GLY A 184 -22.09 5.96 -3.84
C GLY A 184 -20.94 6.90 -3.47
N CYS A 185 -19.68 6.54 -3.74
CA CYS A 185 -18.56 7.42 -3.45
C CYS A 185 -18.54 8.60 -4.41
N ALA A 186 -18.40 9.80 -3.88
CA ALA A 186 -18.28 11.01 -4.70
C ALA A 186 -16.95 11.13 -5.45
N ARG A 187 -15.96 10.29 -5.12
CA ARG A 187 -14.61 10.25 -5.72
C ARG A 187 -14.50 9.10 -6.72
N VAL A 188 -13.54 9.20 -7.64
CA VAL A 188 -13.31 8.19 -8.68
C VAL A 188 -12.78 6.89 -8.07
N HIS A 189 -13.47 5.78 -8.33
CA HIS A 189 -12.97 4.44 -8.02
C HIS A 189 -12.14 3.93 -9.19
N TRP A 190 -10.81 4.09 -9.10
CA TRP A 190 -9.85 3.61 -10.09
C TRP A 190 -8.90 2.59 -9.47
N ASP A 191 -8.38 1.67 -10.28
CA ASP A 191 -7.52 0.57 -9.82
C ASP A 191 -6.07 1.00 -9.59
N LEU A 192 -5.63 2.06 -10.28
CA LEU A 192 -4.28 2.61 -10.20
C LEU A 192 -4.26 3.92 -9.39
N PRO A 193 -3.12 4.26 -8.75
CA PRO A 193 -2.97 5.51 -8.01
C PRO A 193 -2.84 6.76 -8.92
N TYR A 194 -2.96 6.57 -10.22
CA TYR A 194 -2.94 7.59 -11.25
C TYR A 194 -3.96 7.21 -12.34
N LYS A 195 -4.47 8.20 -13.06
CA LYS A 195 -5.31 8.03 -14.24
C LYS A 195 -4.90 9.12 -15.24
N TRP A 196 -4.54 8.72 -16.46
CA TRP A 196 -4.14 9.65 -17.50
C TRP A 196 -5.33 10.00 -18.39
N GLU A 197 -5.70 11.27 -18.40
CA GLU A 197 -6.82 11.79 -19.17
C GLU A 197 -6.39 13.03 -19.95
N VAL A 198 -7.16 13.33 -20.98
CA VAL A 198 -6.91 14.46 -21.86
C VAL A 198 -8.18 15.21 -22.19
N LEU A 199 -8.11 16.53 -22.17
CA LEU A 199 -9.27 17.39 -22.42
C LEU A 199 -9.63 17.36 -23.91
N ASP A 200 -10.86 16.98 -24.20
CA ASP A 200 -11.40 16.92 -25.56
C ASP A 200 -11.59 18.32 -26.14
N ARG A 201 -11.84 18.39 -27.45
CA ARG A 201 -12.02 19.65 -28.19
C ARG A 201 -13.23 20.46 -27.75
N ASP A 202 -14.16 19.86 -27.01
CA ASP A 202 -15.30 20.55 -26.41
C ASP A 202 -14.92 21.35 -25.15
N TYR A 203 -13.67 21.25 -24.68
CA TYR A 203 -13.14 21.88 -23.46
C TYR A 203 -13.87 21.51 -22.17
N VAL A 204 -14.68 20.44 -22.19
CA VAL A 204 -15.49 20.00 -21.04
C VAL A 204 -15.26 18.53 -20.74
N THR A 205 -15.11 17.69 -21.77
CA THR A 205 -15.01 16.25 -21.62
C THR A 205 -13.56 15.82 -21.47
N TRP A 206 -13.27 15.05 -20.41
CA TRP A 206 -11.97 14.39 -20.25
C TRP A 206 -12.06 12.97 -20.81
N LYS A 207 -11.13 12.61 -21.69
CA LYS A 207 -11.03 11.29 -22.32
C LYS A 207 -9.82 10.55 -21.78
N GLU A 208 -10.00 9.27 -21.47
CA GLU A 208 -8.90 8.40 -21.03
C GLU A 208 -7.90 8.18 -22.16
N LEU A 209 -6.61 8.26 -21.82
CA LEU A 209 -5.53 7.96 -22.75
C LEU A 209 -5.23 6.46 -22.76
N PRO A 210 -5.10 5.81 -23.94
CA PRO A 210 -4.60 4.46 -24.01
C PRO A 210 -3.14 4.41 -23.54
N ASN A 211 -2.66 3.22 -23.13
CA ASN A 211 -1.28 2.97 -22.69
C ASN A 211 -0.82 3.84 -21.50
N MET A 212 -1.71 4.06 -20.53
CA MET A 212 -1.46 4.90 -19.35
C MET A 212 -0.18 4.55 -18.56
N GLU A 213 0.24 3.29 -18.56
CA GLU A 213 1.47 2.85 -17.88
C GLU A 213 2.74 3.35 -18.58
N ASP A 214 2.76 3.37 -19.92
CA ASP A 214 3.88 3.91 -20.69
C ASP A 214 3.98 5.43 -20.52
N ILE A 215 2.83 6.10 -20.45
CA ILE A 215 2.76 7.55 -20.17
C ILE A 215 3.30 7.84 -18.77
N GLU A 216 2.84 7.09 -17.77
CA GLU A 216 3.34 7.22 -16.39
C GLU A 216 4.84 6.98 -16.31
N LYS A 217 5.35 5.95 -16.98
CA LYS A 217 6.77 5.61 -17.02
C LYS A 217 7.61 6.74 -17.63
N ALA A 218 7.13 7.34 -18.72
CA ALA A 218 7.79 8.47 -19.36
C ALA A 218 7.77 9.73 -18.47
N TYR A 219 6.62 10.02 -17.85
CA TYR A 219 6.45 11.17 -16.97
C TYR A 219 7.30 11.08 -15.68
N SER A 220 7.40 9.89 -15.09
CA SER A 220 8.13 9.65 -13.84
C SER A 220 9.66 9.53 -14.03
N ASN A 221 10.18 9.70 -15.25
CA ASN A 221 11.62 9.67 -15.50
C ASN A 221 12.25 11.06 -15.26
N PRO A 222 13.06 11.26 -14.20
CA PRO A 222 13.66 12.56 -13.91
C PRO A 222 14.71 13.00 -14.95
N SER A 223 15.20 12.08 -15.79
CA SER A 223 16.08 12.41 -16.92
C SER A 223 15.32 13.03 -18.10
N CYS A 224 13.98 12.92 -18.11
CA CYS A 224 13.09 13.58 -19.04
C CYS A 224 12.60 14.91 -18.43
N ASP A 225 13.51 15.85 -18.19
CA ASP A 225 13.19 17.23 -17.75
C ASP A 225 12.40 18.03 -18.80
N THR A 226 12.24 17.45 -19.99
CA THR A 226 11.27 17.90 -20.97
C THR A 226 10.18 16.85 -21.01
N GLY A 227 9.00 17.19 -20.46
CA GLY A 227 7.79 16.41 -20.70
C GLY A 227 7.72 16.12 -22.20
N VAL A 228 7.55 14.84 -22.57
CA VAL A 228 7.60 14.36 -23.95
C VAL A 228 6.40 14.91 -24.73
N MET A 229 6.47 16.20 -25.04
CA MET A 229 5.92 16.87 -26.21
C MET A 229 7.01 16.76 -27.27
N GLY A 230 7.06 15.61 -27.95
CA GLY A 230 8.26 15.24 -28.68
C GLY A 230 8.08 14.37 -29.92
N GLN A 231 6.89 14.25 -30.50
CA GLN A 231 6.74 14.04 -31.95
C GLN A 231 5.45 14.71 -32.47
N PRO A 232 5.47 15.41 -33.61
CA PRO A 232 4.35 16.19 -34.12
C PRO A 232 3.35 15.28 -34.82
N LEU A 233 2.40 14.73 -34.05
CA LEU A 233 1.13 14.28 -34.62
C LEU A 233 0.08 15.34 -34.30
N SER A 234 -0.10 16.24 -35.27
CA SER A 234 -1.20 17.18 -35.44
C SER A 234 -1.97 17.62 -34.18
N ALA A 235 -1.63 18.83 -33.72
CA ALA A 235 -2.48 19.78 -33.02
C ALA A 235 -3.15 19.35 -31.69
N SER A 236 -2.90 20.21 -30.70
CA SER A 236 -3.69 20.47 -29.49
C SER A 236 -3.76 19.37 -28.43
N TRP A 237 -2.79 19.39 -27.51
CA TRP A 237 -2.99 18.89 -26.14
C TRP A 237 -2.50 19.95 -25.16
N LEU A 238 -3.37 20.92 -24.87
CA LEU A 238 -3.24 21.85 -23.76
C LEU A 238 -4.02 21.26 -22.59
N GLY A 239 -3.33 20.89 -21.52
CA GLY A 239 -3.95 20.50 -20.25
C GLY A 239 -3.74 19.02 -19.91
N LEU A 240 -2.58 18.72 -19.32
CA LEU A 240 -2.37 17.48 -18.57
C LEU A 240 -2.66 17.80 -17.10
N LEU A 241 -3.68 17.17 -16.54
CA LEU A 241 -3.93 17.18 -15.10
C LEU A 241 -3.76 15.75 -14.58
N ARG A 242 -3.07 15.64 -13.45
CA ARG A 242 -2.95 14.43 -12.63
C ARG A 242 -4.08 14.38 -11.61
#